data_AF-A0A7S9RDA8-F1
#
_entry.id   AF-A0A7S9RDA8-F1
#
_cell.length_a   1.000
_cell.length_b   1.000
_cell.length_c   1.000
_cell.angle_alpha   90.00
_cell.angle_beta   90.00
_cell.angle_gamma   90.00
#
_symmetry.space_group_name_H-M   'P 1'
#
loop_
_entity.id
_entity.type
_entity.pdbx_description
1 polymer ?
#
loop_
_entity_poly.entity_id
_entity_poly.type
_entity_poly.pdbx_seq_one_letter_code
_entity_poly.pdbx_strand_id
1 'polypeptide(L)'
;MKKIFCIMLFCLGAYSCEPADPAYMFLDFNDIDRDGTLNLDEWKACKTPEMLKIAPDLCTSEEFKRLSHNGKISIDELRGLVFQKISWQKYPCASWPPSRQKADQNKSR
;
A
#
# COMPACT_ATOMS: atom_id res chain seq x y z
N MET A 1 32.70 -3.29 -37.34
CA MET A 1 31.28 -3.62 -37.61
C MET A 1 30.90 -4.83 -36.76
N LYS A 2 30.60 -4.67 -35.46
CA LYS A 2 29.31 -4.32 -34.82
C LYS A 2 28.29 -5.47 -34.90
N LYS A 3 28.47 -6.49 -34.04
CA LYS A 3 27.49 -7.59 -33.81
C LYS A 3 27.54 -8.15 -32.39
N ILE A 4 27.63 -7.32 -31.35
CA ILE A 4 27.34 -7.78 -29.96
C ILE A 4 26.70 -6.61 -29.21
N PHE A 5 25.49 -6.23 -29.61
CA PHE A 5 24.72 -5.22 -28.89
C PHE A 5 23.24 -5.59 -28.95
N CYS A 6 22.87 -6.75 -28.42
CA CYS A 6 21.45 -7.16 -28.35
C CYS A 6 21.15 -8.27 -27.33
N ILE A 7 21.94 -8.43 -26.25
CA ILE A 7 21.64 -9.44 -25.21
C ILE A 7 21.38 -8.81 -23.83
N MET A 8 21.58 -7.50 -23.64
CA MET A 8 21.30 -6.81 -22.36
C MET A 8 19.95 -6.07 -22.34
N LEU A 9 19.16 -6.15 -23.42
CA LEU A 9 17.89 -5.43 -23.60
C LEU A 9 16.64 -6.29 -23.31
N PHE A 10 16.82 -7.47 -22.71
CA PHE A 10 15.73 -8.36 -22.28
C PHE A 10 15.53 -8.41 -20.75
N CYS A 11 16.26 -7.59 -19.98
CA CYS A 11 16.16 -7.57 -18.51
C CYS A 11 15.35 -6.39 -17.95
N LEU A 12 14.74 -5.56 -18.79
CA LEU A 12 13.89 -4.44 -18.38
C LEU A 12 12.47 -4.69 -18.89
N GLY A 13 11.54 -5.10 -18.02
CA GLY A 13 10.13 -5.07 -18.45
C GLY A 13 9.07 -5.80 -17.64
N ALA A 14 9.43 -6.63 -16.66
CA ALA A 14 8.43 -7.08 -15.69
C ALA A 14 8.43 -6.10 -14.50
N TYR A 15 7.91 -4.89 -14.72
CA TYR A 15 7.39 -4.13 -13.58
C TYR A 15 6.25 -4.96 -13.01
N SER A 16 6.52 -5.83 -12.05
CA SER A 16 5.49 -6.49 -11.27
C SER A 16 4.75 -5.42 -10.51
N CYS A 17 3.43 -5.37 -10.66
CA CYS A 17 2.62 -4.54 -9.80
C CYS A 17 2.65 -5.17 -8.40
N GLU A 18 3.41 -4.54 -7.50
CA GLU A 18 3.40 -4.83 -6.08
C GLU A 18 2.76 -3.62 -5.39
N PRO A 19 1.57 -3.77 -4.78
CA PRO A 19 0.93 -2.65 -4.10
C PRO A 19 1.74 -2.27 -2.86
N ALA A 20 1.69 -0.99 -2.50
CA ALA A 20 2.26 -0.54 -1.24
C ALA A 20 1.66 -1.31 -0.05
N ASP A 21 2.38 -1.30 1.08
CA ASP A 21 1.88 -1.83 2.34
C ASP A 21 0.64 -1.02 2.77
N PRO A 22 -0.54 -1.64 2.98
CA PRO A 22 -1.73 -0.91 3.40
C PRO A 22 -1.57 -0.26 4.79
N ALA A 23 -0.71 -0.79 5.67
CA ALA A 23 -0.37 -0.13 6.93
C ALA A 23 0.35 1.20 6.71
N TYR A 24 1.27 1.23 5.73
CA TYR A 24 1.98 2.46 5.37
C TYR A 24 1.03 3.51 4.83
N MET A 25 0.09 3.11 3.95
CA MET A 25 -0.92 4.02 3.42
C MET A 25 -1.85 4.58 4.49
N PHE A 26 -2.17 3.78 5.52
CA PHE A 26 -2.95 4.24 6.66
C PHE A 26 -2.18 5.23 7.52
N LEU A 27 -0.90 4.94 7.80
CA LEU A 27 0.00 5.79 8.57
C LEU A 27 0.17 7.15 7.88
N ASP A 28 0.63 7.15 6.63
CA ASP A 28 0.90 8.36 5.84
C ASP A 28 -0.32 9.29 5.74
N PHE A 29 -1.52 8.72 5.67
CA PHE A 29 -2.76 9.51 5.60
C PHE A 29 -3.13 10.18 6.92
N ASN A 30 -2.77 9.58 8.06
CA ASN A 30 -3.21 9.99 9.39
C ASN A 30 -2.10 10.64 10.23
N ASP A 31 -0.84 10.57 9.78
CA ASP A 31 0.31 11.26 10.35
C ASP A 31 0.28 12.74 9.93
N ILE A 32 -0.32 13.58 10.80
CA ILE A 32 -0.59 14.98 10.51
C ILE A 32 0.66 15.82 10.72
N ASP A 33 1.44 15.51 11.76
CA ASP A 33 2.69 16.23 12.07
C ASP A 33 3.90 15.73 11.27
N ARG A 34 3.75 14.62 10.53
CA ARG A 34 4.73 14.01 9.62
C ARG A 34 5.98 13.51 10.32
N ASP A 35 5.83 12.98 11.52
CA ASP A 35 6.93 12.43 12.31
C ASP A 35 7.17 10.91 12.07
N GLY A 36 6.37 10.29 11.21
CA GLY A 36 6.46 8.88 10.85
C GLY A 36 5.77 7.94 11.83
N THR A 37 4.97 8.47 12.76
CA THR A 37 4.21 7.72 13.75
C THR A 37 2.83 8.33 13.96
N LEU A 38 1.95 7.66 14.72
CA LEU A 38 0.67 8.22 15.14
C LEU A 38 0.69 8.44 16.65
N ASN A 39 0.52 9.69 17.08
CA ASN A 39 0.22 9.98 18.47
C ASN A 39 -1.27 9.70 18.80
N LEU A 40 -1.65 9.80 20.08
CA LEU A 40 -3.01 9.46 20.52
C LEU A 40 -4.09 10.33 19.84
N ASP A 41 -3.81 11.60 19.60
CA ASP A 41 -4.79 12.52 19.02
C ASP A 41 -5.00 12.22 17.53
N GLU A 42 -3.92 11.99 16.79
CA GLU A 42 -3.97 11.54 15.40
C GLU A 42 -4.68 10.19 15.26
N TRP A 43 -4.36 9.25 16.15
CA TRP A 43 -5.01 7.94 16.16
C TRP A 43 -6.51 8.02 16.41
N LYS A 44 -6.95 8.79 17.40
CA LYS A 44 -8.39 8.93 17.70
C LYS A 44 -9.14 9.71 16.62
N ALA A 45 -8.45 10.61 15.94
CA ALA A 45 -8.99 11.37 14.82
C ALA A 45 -8.81 10.66 13.47
N CYS A 46 -8.36 9.39 13.47
CA CYS A 46 -8.02 8.71 12.22
C CYS A 46 -9.22 8.67 11.27
N LYS A 47 -8.88 8.68 9.99
CA LYS A 47 -9.80 8.57 8.87
C LYS A 47 -9.42 7.35 8.04
N THR A 48 -10.40 6.86 7.30
CA THR A 48 -10.21 5.75 6.36
C THR A 48 -9.91 6.32 4.97
N PRO A 49 -8.71 6.10 4.39
CA PRO A 49 -8.46 6.40 2.99
C PRO A 49 -9.42 5.60 2.09
N GLU A 50 -9.92 6.18 1.00
CA GLU A 50 -10.93 5.54 0.12
C GLU A 50 -10.50 4.17 -0.45
N MET A 51 -9.19 3.95 -0.56
CA MET A 51 -8.60 2.72 -1.08
C MET A 51 -8.48 1.61 -0.03
N LEU A 52 -8.65 1.94 1.26
CA LEU A 52 -8.51 1.02 2.38
C LEU A 52 -9.87 0.67 3.00
N LYS A 53 -9.93 -0.52 3.57
CA LYS A 53 -10.95 -0.95 4.50
C LYS A 53 -10.30 -1.10 5.87
N ILE A 54 -10.83 -0.39 6.87
CA ILE A 54 -10.40 -0.52 8.26
C ILE A 54 -11.51 -1.09 9.16
N ALA A 55 -11.12 -1.72 10.27
CA ALA A 55 -12.06 -2.14 11.30
C ALA A 55 -12.65 -0.94 12.05
N PRO A 56 -13.94 -0.97 12.42
CA PRO A 56 -14.62 0.16 13.05
C PRO A 56 -14.09 0.47 14.46
N ASP A 57 -13.45 -0.50 15.12
CA ASP A 57 -12.89 -0.39 16.47
C ASP A 57 -11.38 -0.09 16.47
N LEU A 58 -10.77 0.13 15.31
CA LEU A 58 -9.34 0.38 15.17
C LEU A 58 -8.92 1.64 15.92
N CYS A 59 -9.59 2.76 15.69
CA CYS A 59 -9.14 4.07 16.16
C CYS A 59 -9.67 4.45 17.55
N THR A 60 -9.69 3.47 18.45
CA THR A 60 -10.11 3.64 19.83
C THR A 60 -8.92 3.87 20.76
N SER A 61 -9.13 4.55 21.89
CA SER A 61 -8.08 4.73 22.90
C SER A 61 -7.64 3.42 23.57
N GLU A 62 -8.51 2.41 23.59
CA GLU A 62 -8.17 1.08 24.09
C GLU A 62 -7.21 0.37 23.14
N GLU A 63 -7.52 0.39 21.85
CA GLU A 63 -6.65 -0.19 20.82
C GLU A 63 -5.30 0.54 20.77
N PHE A 64 -5.30 1.86 20.94
CA PHE A 64 -4.06 2.63 21.05
C PHE A 64 -3.16 2.13 22.18
N LYS A 65 -3.71 1.94 23.39
CA LYS A 65 -2.97 1.43 24.55
C LYS A 65 -2.46 0.01 24.34
N ARG A 66 -3.19 -0.80 23.57
CA ARG A 66 -2.80 -2.18 23.26
C ARG A 66 -1.63 -2.24 22.28
N LEU A 67 -1.60 -1.32 21.32
CA LEU A 67 -0.62 -1.32 20.22
C LEU A 67 0.63 -0.53 20.56
N SER A 68 0.47 0.64 21.20
CA SER A 68 1.55 1.57 21.44
C SER A 68 2.38 1.16 22.65
N HIS A 69 3.67 0.90 22.43
CA HIS A 69 4.61 0.57 23.52
C HIS A 69 5.34 1.79 24.07
N ASN A 70 5.39 2.90 23.32
CA ASN A 70 6.17 4.10 23.66
C ASN A 70 5.36 5.41 23.61
N GLY A 71 4.03 5.31 23.59
CA GLY A 71 3.13 6.47 23.49
C GLY A 71 2.90 6.98 22.06
N LYS A 72 3.44 6.30 21.06
CA LYS A 72 3.17 6.48 19.64
C LYS A 72 2.94 5.13 18.96
N ILE A 73 2.31 5.13 17.80
CA ILE A 73 2.14 3.93 16.96
C ILE A 73 3.02 4.07 15.73
N SER A 74 3.96 3.14 15.59
CA SER A 74 4.87 3.00 14.45
C SER A 74 4.27 2.15 13.33
N ILE A 75 4.93 2.19 12.17
CA ILE A 75 4.57 1.32 11.04
C ILE A 75 4.63 -0.17 11.39
N ASP A 76 5.59 -0.60 12.23
CA ASP A 76 5.76 -2.01 12.56
C ASP A 76 4.65 -2.51 13.50
N GLU A 77 4.16 -1.66 14.41
CA GLU A 77 2.98 -1.95 15.23
C GLU A 77 1.71 -2.04 14.36
N LEU A 78 1.58 -1.18 13.34
CA LEU A 78 0.47 -1.23 12.38
C LEU A 78 0.50 -2.48 11.49
N ARG A 79 1.69 -2.95 11.08
CA ARG A 79 1.83 -4.14 10.23
C ARG A 79 1.24 -5.39 10.87
N GLY A 80 1.27 -5.49 12.19
CA GLY A 80 0.61 -6.57 12.95
C GLY A 80 -0.91 -6.63 12.77
N LEU A 81 -1.53 -5.55 12.27
CA LEU A 81 -2.97 -5.43 12.05
C LEU A 81 -3.39 -5.65 10.59
N VAL A 82 -2.43 -5.79 9.68
CA VAL A 82 -2.72 -6.02 8.26
C VAL A 82 -3.50 -7.34 8.12
N PHE A 83 -4.50 -7.34 7.22
CA PHE A 83 -5.49 -8.41 7.01
C PHE A 83 -6.48 -8.65 8.16
N GLN A 84 -6.24 -8.13 9.35
CA GLN A 84 -7.18 -8.24 10.47
C GLN A 84 -8.05 -6.99 10.60
N LYS A 85 -7.41 -5.82 10.63
CA LYS A 85 -8.05 -4.53 10.84
C LYS A 85 -7.70 -3.49 9.79
N ILE A 86 -6.63 -3.68 9.01
CA ILE A 86 -6.25 -2.78 7.91
C ILE A 86 -6.06 -3.63 6.65
N SER A 87 -6.76 -3.30 5.58
CA SER A 87 -6.68 -4.03 4.31
C SER A 87 -7.02 -3.14 3.13
N TRP A 88 -6.62 -3.56 1.94
CA TRP A 88 -7.09 -2.95 0.70
C TRP A 88 -8.58 -3.21 0.48
N GLN A 89 -9.36 -2.18 0.14
CA GLN A 89 -10.77 -2.37 -0.26
C GLN A 89 -10.88 -3.16 -1.56
N LYS A 90 -9.96 -2.90 -2.50
CA LYS A 90 -9.72 -3.69 -3.71
C LYS A 90 -8.22 -3.85 -3.87
N TYR A 91 -7.75 -5.06 -4.17
CA TYR A 91 -6.32 -5.30 -4.38
C TYR A 91 -5.80 -4.41 -5.53
N PRO A 92 -4.88 -3.45 -5.29
CA PRO A 92 -4.55 -2.41 -6.27
C PRO A 92 -3.99 -2.96 -7.58
N CYS A 93 -3.37 -4.14 -7.52
CA CYS A 93 -2.75 -4.81 -8.66
C CYS A 93 -3.63 -5.88 -9.32
N ALA A 94 -4.93 -5.95 -8.98
CA ALA A 94 -5.83 -6.97 -9.51
C ALA A 94 -5.99 -6.92 -11.05
N SER A 95 -5.74 -5.76 -11.67
CA SER A 95 -5.84 -5.56 -13.11
C SER A 95 -4.49 -5.68 -13.85
N TRP A 96 -3.44 -6.18 -13.18
CA TRP A 96 -2.10 -6.29 -13.75
C TRP A 96 -1.72 -7.75 -14.14
N PRO A 97 -1.06 -7.97 -15.29
CA PRO A 97 -0.83 -6.99 -16.36
C PRO A 97 -2.15 -6.68 -17.09
N PRO A 98 -2.33 -5.45 -17.59
CA PRO A 98 -3.54 -5.10 -18.34
C PRO A 98 -3.74 -6.08 -19.51
N SER A 99 -4.97 -6.54 -19.70
CA SER A 99 -5.31 -7.51 -20.76
C SER A 99 -4.85 -7.00 -22.12
N ARG A 100 -4.07 -7.81 -22.87
CA ARG A 100 -3.58 -7.49 -24.22
C ARG A 100 -4.66 -7.37 -25.31
N GLN A 101 -5.94 -7.48 -24.96
CA GLN A 101 -7.05 -7.59 -25.92
C GLN A 101 -7.26 -6.37 -26.83
N LYS A 102 -6.61 -5.23 -26.58
CA LYS A 102 -6.69 -4.04 -27.46
C LYS A 102 -5.42 -3.74 -28.27
N ALA A 103 -4.32 -4.46 -28.07
CA ALA A 103 -3.06 -4.18 -28.75
C ALA A 103 -2.95 -4.88 -30.13
N ASP A 104 -3.66 -5.99 -30.34
CA ASP A 104 -3.53 -6.82 -31.55
C ASP A 104 -4.61 -6.56 -32.63
N GLN A 105 -5.54 -5.62 -32.42
CA GLN A 105 -6.53 -5.29 -33.47
C GLN A 105 -6.01 -4.33 -34.56
N ASN A 106 -4.75 -3.89 -34.48
CA ASN A 106 -4.13 -3.02 -35.49
C ASN A 106 -2.97 -3.68 -36.24
N LYS A 107 -2.96 -5.02 -36.35
CA LYS A 107 -2.03 -5.79 -37.19
C LYS A 107 -2.77 -6.64 -38.22
N SER A 108 -3.60 -5.99 -39.02
CA SER A 108 -4.01 -6.50 -40.33
C SER A 108 -4.08 -5.33 -41.30
N ARG A 109 -2.98 -5.05 -41.98
CA ARG A 109 -3.00 -4.44 -43.31
C ARG A 109 -1.84 -4.99 -44.13
#